data_AF-A0A161LPR3-F1
#
_entry.id   AF-A0A161LPR3-F1
#
_cell.length_a   1.000
_cell.length_b   1.000
_cell.length_c   1.000
_cell.angle_alpha   90.00
_cell.angle_beta   90.00
_cell.angle_gamma   90.00
#
_symmetry.space_group_name_H-M   'P 1'
#
loop_
_entity.id
_entity.type
_entity.pdbx_description
1 polymer ?
#
loop_
_entity_poly.entity_id
_entity_poly.type
_entity_poly.pdbx_seq_one_letter_code
_entity_poly.pdbx_strand_id
1 'polypeptide(L)'
;MSRRHRRDPRETHAPDEVFSEMLLAARELLAVSSPLDAELMVSDMVGAWWGRRLRRGDAEQVLGEGLVDYAAKAGSPAALTLLIALAYLGTARQAAKAEGAALALIERDVARPRWADRLGAVKPTGCYVSRDAYGDQDTVVCTFGYRGADSGEDRHALVMVVDYNMRGIARDAWVSSHVDKLLEQARAEAEANPMLRFEEIEPQQARALLESAMKATAEYGDRKTAAPVSDSYSAYHAFARSRIKALPPGRKRPAPLHSEAPYSRDRRAMLAAEFLSSDAAEHLSDPSAASRCADHIIDYGCDQDFGRPLRVSPTKCETFLLDWLPRKVMLSPAEQEAVPYVLSAWARFTAPRTGLSEEGLRATLDGIWEATARFPETYRDPTTFGLDRGLVERLLPDGDLSALARRVFAFPFLQGEHGEVKLDLLNPADEGDRRILLEIDHAGEPGRFDRDEHLAWHEEIAARLWEGDPPQLWEAAQRLLDLGHDRHEVLHVLIEIAERIGDDPEELATALDDIADIPDEPPL
;
A
#
# COMPACT_ATOMS: atom_id res chain seq x y z
N MET A 1 -40.66 -23.95 27.17
CA MET A 1 -40.59 -22.63 26.51
C MET A 1 -39.63 -21.74 27.29
N SER A 2 -38.36 -21.66 26.86
CA SER A 2 -37.41 -20.66 27.37
C SER A 2 -36.62 -20.18 26.16
N ARG A 3 -36.97 -18.98 25.70
CA ARG A 3 -36.35 -18.35 24.52
C ARG A 3 -34.93 -17.94 24.91
N ARG A 4 -33.94 -18.66 24.40
CA ARG A 4 -32.55 -18.16 24.33
C ARG A 4 -32.56 -16.94 23.41
N HIS A 5 -32.34 -15.75 23.99
CA HIS A 5 -32.05 -14.56 23.23
C HIS A 5 -30.74 -14.78 22.46
N ARG A 6 -30.86 -14.89 21.14
CA ARG A 6 -29.75 -14.78 20.19
C ARG A 6 -29.32 -13.30 20.23
N ARG A 7 -28.12 -13.01 20.76
CA ARG A 7 -27.55 -11.65 20.75
C ARG A 7 -27.24 -11.25 19.31
N ASP A 8 -27.70 -10.07 18.93
CA ASP A 8 -27.52 -9.42 17.64
C ASP A 8 -26.10 -8.77 17.60
N PRO A 9 -25.28 -8.91 16.53
CA PRO A 9 -23.91 -8.38 16.49
C PRO A 9 -23.79 -6.85 16.35
N ARG A 10 -24.83 -6.08 16.68
CA ARG A 10 -24.89 -4.62 16.46
C ARG A 10 -25.27 -3.80 17.70
N GLU A 11 -25.07 -4.33 18.90
CA GLU A 11 -25.14 -3.51 20.12
C GLU A 11 -23.87 -2.66 20.26
N THR A 12 -23.95 -1.40 19.83
CA THR A 12 -23.00 -0.36 20.22
C THR A 12 -23.08 -0.20 21.74
N HIS A 13 -22.15 -0.79 22.48
CA HIS A 13 -21.99 -0.54 23.91
C HIS A 13 -21.86 0.97 24.16
N ALA A 14 -22.56 1.48 25.17
CA ALA A 14 -22.37 2.87 25.59
C ALA A 14 -20.90 3.05 26.02
N PRO A 15 -20.24 4.18 25.68
CA PRO A 15 -18.81 4.39 26.01
C PRO A 15 -18.47 4.11 27.47
N ASP A 16 -19.40 4.42 28.39
CA ASP A 16 -19.23 4.21 29.83
C ASP A 16 -19.17 2.72 30.24
N GLU A 17 -19.88 1.83 29.54
CA GLU A 17 -19.80 0.37 29.81
C GLU A 17 -18.41 -0.16 29.45
N VAL A 18 -17.90 0.26 28.29
CA VAL A 18 -16.56 -0.09 27.81
C VAL A 18 -15.48 0.45 28.76
N PHE A 19 -15.59 1.70 29.21
CA PHE A 19 -14.65 2.27 30.18
C PHE A 19 -14.72 1.57 31.54
N SER A 20 -15.91 1.14 31.97
CA SER A 20 -16.07 0.35 33.19
C SER A 20 -15.39 -1.01 33.08
N GLU A 21 -15.56 -1.73 31.96
CA GLU A 21 -14.89 -3.01 31.72
C GLU A 21 -13.36 -2.87 31.71
N MET A 22 -12.83 -1.82 31.06
CA MET A 22 -11.40 -1.55 31.06
C MET A 22 -10.86 -1.21 32.45
N LEU A 23 -11.61 -0.43 33.24
CA LEU A 23 -11.19 -0.12 34.60
C LEU A 23 -11.25 -1.36 35.51
N LEU A 24 -12.18 -2.28 35.25
CA LEU A 24 -12.22 -3.59 35.91
C LEU A 24 -11.01 -4.44 35.53
N ALA A 25 -10.66 -4.50 34.25
CA ALA A 25 -9.43 -5.17 33.78
C ALA A 25 -8.19 -4.54 34.42
N ALA A 26 -8.11 -3.21 34.49
CA ALA A 26 -7.00 -2.46 35.12
C ALA A 26 -6.79 -2.79 36.61
N ARG A 27 -7.72 -3.48 37.28
CA ARG A 27 -7.48 -3.98 38.65
C ARG A 27 -6.34 -5.00 38.70
N GLU A 28 -6.10 -5.75 37.62
CA GLU A 28 -4.98 -6.67 37.53
C GLU A 28 -3.63 -5.94 37.59
N LEU A 29 -3.55 -4.66 37.19
CA LEU A 29 -2.35 -3.84 37.33
C LEU A 29 -1.90 -3.67 38.79
N LEU A 30 -2.81 -3.85 39.76
CA LEU A 30 -2.47 -3.80 41.19
C LEU A 30 -1.72 -5.05 41.66
N ALA A 31 -1.86 -6.17 40.95
CA ALA A 31 -1.16 -7.41 41.24
C ALA A 31 0.23 -7.48 40.58
N VAL A 32 0.49 -6.59 39.62
CA VAL A 32 1.74 -6.54 38.86
C VAL A 32 2.88 -5.97 39.70
N SER A 33 4.01 -6.67 39.71
CA SER A 33 5.25 -6.27 40.40
C SER A 33 6.26 -5.57 39.48
N SER A 34 6.18 -5.79 38.16
CA SER A 34 7.12 -5.27 37.16
C SER A 34 6.56 -4.05 36.40
N PRO A 35 7.35 -2.99 36.17
CA PRO A 35 6.94 -1.91 35.28
C PRO A 35 6.69 -2.39 33.85
N LEU A 36 7.39 -3.43 33.39
CA LEU A 36 7.20 -3.99 32.05
C LEU A 36 5.80 -4.56 31.88
N ASP A 37 5.40 -5.46 32.77
CA ASP A 37 4.09 -6.12 32.70
C ASP A 37 2.94 -5.09 32.73
N ALA A 38 3.10 -4.03 33.54
CA ALA A 38 2.11 -2.96 33.61
C ALA A 38 1.99 -2.19 32.28
N GLU A 39 3.12 -1.89 31.63
CA GLU A 39 3.10 -1.21 30.33
C GLU A 39 2.57 -2.12 29.21
N LEU A 40 2.90 -3.41 29.21
CA LEU A 40 2.40 -4.37 28.22
C LEU A 40 0.89 -4.54 28.34
N MET A 41 0.38 -4.71 29.56
CA MET A 41 -1.05 -4.83 29.82
C MET A 41 -1.82 -3.57 29.38
N VAL A 42 -1.30 -2.38 29.70
CA VAL A 42 -1.94 -1.12 29.28
C VAL A 42 -1.82 -0.92 27.77
N SER A 43 -0.70 -1.29 27.15
CA SER A 43 -0.55 -1.25 25.70
C SER A 43 -1.59 -2.12 25.01
N ASP A 44 -1.79 -3.36 25.48
CA ASP A 44 -2.79 -4.29 24.94
C ASP A 44 -4.21 -3.73 25.06
N MET A 45 -4.56 -3.18 26.24
CA MET A 45 -5.85 -2.52 26.47
C MET A 45 -6.14 -1.39 25.47
N VAL A 46 -5.15 -0.55 25.16
CA VAL A 46 -5.31 0.57 24.21
C VAL A 46 -5.22 0.08 22.76
N GLY A 47 -4.44 -0.97 22.52
CA GLY A 47 -4.25 -1.63 21.24
C GLY A 47 -5.52 -2.24 20.66
N ALA A 48 -6.48 -2.61 21.51
CA ALA A 48 -7.81 -3.10 21.12
C ALA A 48 -8.59 -2.15 20.18
N TRP A 49 -8.24 -0.85 20.16
CA TRP A 49 -8.86 0.15 19.29
C TRP A 49 -7.93 0.74 18.24
N TRP A 50 -6.69 0.25 18.18
CA TRP A 50 -5.71 0.75 17.23
C TRP A 50 -6.21 0.56 15.78
N GLY A 51 -5.97 1.58 14.95
CA GLY A 51 -6.39 1.58 13.54
C GLY A 51 -7.89 1.76 13.29
N ARG A 52 -8.74 1.78 14.33
CA ARG A 52 -10.19 2.01 14.18
C ARG A 52 -10.48 3.50 14.07
N ARG A 53 -11.30 3.90 13.09
CA ARG A 53 -11.83 5.28 13.01
C ARG A 53 -13.28 5.32 13.47
N LEU A 54 -13.60 6.28 14.33
CA LEU A 54 -14.97 6.62 14.73
C LEU A 54 -15.47 7.79 13.89
N ARG A 55 -16.80 8.00 13.84
CA ARG A 55 -17.42 9.14 13.14
C ARG A 55 -16.89 10.51 13.61
N ARG A 56 -16.33 10.59 14.82
CA ARG A 56 -15.79 11.81 15.44
C ARG A 56 -14.25 11.93 15.42
N GLY A 57 -13.54 10.99 14.79
CA GLY A 57 -12.07 11.01 14.73
C GLY A 57 -11.45 9.64 15.00
N ASP A 58 -10.15 9.63 15.29
CA ASP A 58 -9.40 8.43 15.67
C ASP A 58 -9.96 7.80 16.96
N ALA A 59 -10.24 6.49 16.94
CA ALA A 59 -10.75 5.78 18.10
C ALA A 59 -9.75 5.82 19.26
N GLU A 60 -8.43 5.73 18.99
CA GLU A 60 -7.39 5.83 20.02
C GLU A 60 -7.58 7.15 20.76
N GLN A 61 -7.73 8.27 20.03
CA GLN A 61 -7.90 9.60 20.60
C GLN A 61 -9.22 9.76 21.37
N VAL A 62 -10.35 9.48 20.72
CA VAL A 62 -11.69 9.76 21.26
C VAL A 62 -12.00 8.87 22.47
N LEU A 63 -11.70 7.58 22.39
CA LEU A 63 -11.98 6.66 23.48
C LEU A 63 -10.92 6.77 24.58
N GLY A 64 -9.65 6.98 24.25
CA GLY A 64 -8.61 7.12 25.27
C GLY A 64 -8.73 8.41 26.09
N GLU A 65 -9.17 9.53 25.51
CA GLU A 65 -9.44 10.74 26.30
C GLU A 65 -10.65 10.58 27.24
N GLY A 66 -11.67 9.82 26.82
CA GLY A 66 -12.82 9.45 27.64
C GLY A 66 -12.48 8.47 28.77
N LEU A 67 -11.60 7.50 28.49
CA LEU A 67 -11.08 6.57 29.50
C LEU A 67 -10.31 7.31 30.60
N VAL A 68 -9.51 8.32 30.24
CA VAL A 68 -8.80 9.17 31.21
C VAL A 68 -9.80 9.92 32.11
N ASP A 69 -10.85 10.52 31.54
CA ASP A 69 -11.90 11.19 32.34
C ASP A 69 -12.63 10.22 33.27
N TYR A 70 -12.94 9.02 32.77
CA TYR A 70 -13.61 7.99 33.55
C TYR A 70 -12.74 7.52 34.72
N ALA A 71 -11.46 7.22 34.48
CA ALA A 71 -10.50 6.85 35.51
C ALA A 71 -10.31 7.97 36.55
N ALA A 72 -10.20 9.23 36.10
CA ALA A 72 -10.09 10.38 37.00
C ALA A 72 -11.29 10.51 37.96
N LYS A 73 -12.51 10.28 37.44
CA LYS A 73 -13.74 10.28 38.26
C LYS A 73 -13.81 9.11 39.23
N ALA A 74 -13.38 7.92 38.81
CA ALA A 74 -13.42 6.73 39.64
C ALA A 74 -12.50 6.83 40.87
N GLY A 75 -11.33 7.48 40.72
CA GLY A 75 -10.45 7.82 41.84
C GLY A 75 -9.96 6.64 42.68
N SER A 76 -9.90 5.44 42.10
CA SER A 76 -9.43 4.22 42.77
C SER A 76 -7.92 4.03 42.56
N PRO A 77 -7.25 3.15 43.35
CA PRO A 77 -5.86 2.79 43.10
C PRO A 77 -5.63 2.22 41.69
N ALA A 78 -6.57 1.40 41.18
CA ALA A 78 -6.50 0.89 39.81
C ALA A 78 -6.60 2.01 38.77
N ALA A 79 -7.45 3.01 39.01
CA ALA A 79 -7.58 4.17 38.15
C ALA A 79 -6.29 5.01 38.14
N LEU A 80 -5.69 5.26 39.31
CA LEU A 80 -4.41 5.94 39.40
C LEU A 80 -3.32 5.18 38.63
N THR A 81 -3.24 3.86 38.80
CA THR A 81 -2.27 3.02 38.09
C THR A 81 -2.43 3.09 36.56
N LEU A 82 -3.67 3.03 36.08
CA LEU A 82 -3.98 3.19 34.66
C LEU A 82 -3.60 4.58 34.14
N LEU A 83 -3.90 5.64 34.89
CA LEU A 83 -3.54 7.02 34.52
C LEU A 83 -2.02 7.23 34.47
N ILE A 84 -1.28 6.66 35.43
CA ILE A 84 0.20 6.67 35.41
C ILE A 84 0.71 5.99 34.15
N ALA A 85 0.17 4.82 33.77
CA ALA A 85 0.58 4.14 32.55
C ALA A 85 0.24 4.91 31.28
N LEU A 86 -0.97 5.49 31.20
CA LEU A 86 -1.42 6.30 30.06
C LEU A 86 -0.63 7.62 29.93
N ALA A 87 -0.11 8.17 31.02
CA ALA A 87 0.77 9.34 30.98
C ALA A 87 2.04 9.08 30.16
N TYR A 88 2.52 7.83 30.11
CA TYR A 88 3.71 7.44 29.34
C TYR A 88 3.39 6.82 27.98
N LEU A 89 2.35 5.98 27.91
CA LEU A 89 2.03 5.21 26.70
C LEU A 89 1.06 5.93 25.76
N GLY A 90 0.26 6.86 26.28
CA GLY A 90 -0.79 7.55 25.53
C GLY A 90 -0.27 8.48 24.43
N THR A 91 -1.18 8.95 23.59
CA THR A 91 -0.91 10.05 22.65
C THR A 91 -0.54 11.32 23.41
N ALA A 92 0.07 12.32 22.76
CA ALA A 92 0.52 13.53 23.46
C ALA A 92 -0.59 14.24 24.28
N ARG A 93 -1.84 14.26 23.76
CA ARG A 93 -2.99 14.83 24.47
C ARG A 93 -3.43 13.97 25.65
N GLN A 94 -3.50 12.66 25.45
CA GLN A 94 -3.88 11.71 26.50
C GLN A 94 -2.85 11.67 27.62
N ALA A 95 -1.57 11.68 27.26
CA ALA A 95 -0.45 11.69 28.20
C ALA A 95 -0.56 12.89 29.15
N ALA A 96 -0.69 14.10 28.61
CA ALA A 96 -0.82 15.32 29.41
C ALA A 96 -2.07 15.31 30.30
N LYS A 97 -3.20 14.82 29.77
CA LYS A 97 -4.47 14.73 30.52
C LYS A 97 -4.38 13.69 31.65
N ALA A 98 -3.78 12.53 31.36
CA ALA A 98 -3.59 11.44 32.30
C ALA A 98 -2.60 11.81 33.41
N GLU A 99 -1.53 12.54 33.07
CA GLU A 99 -0.59 13.10 34.03
C GLU A 99 -1.27 14.04 35.02
N GLY A 100 -2.05 15.01 34.52
CA GLY A 100 -2.81 15.94 35.37
C GLY A 100 -3.82 15.22 36.28
N ALA A 101 -4.52 14.22 35.75
CA ALA A 101 -5.46 13.41 36.53
C ALA A 101 -4.75 12.55 37.58
N ALA A 102 -3.61 11.95 37.25
CA ALA A 102 -2.80 11.16 38.18
C ALA A 102 -2.28 12.02 39.33
N LEU A 103 -1.75 13.22 39.04
CA LEU A 103 -1.30 14.17 40.06
C LEU A 103 -2.43 14.55 41.03
N ALA A 104 -3.62 14.85 40.52
CA ALA A 104 -4.77 15.18 41.35
C ALA A 104 -5.22 14.02 42.27
N LEU A 105 -5.05 12.77 41.85
CA LEU A 105 -5.31 11.59 42.70
C LEU A 105 -4.20 11.35 43.72
N ILE A 106 -2.95 11.62 43.36
CA ILE A 106 -1.81 11.55 44.28
C ILE A 106 -1.95 12.58 45.41
N GLU A 107 -2.36 13.81 45.09
CA GLU A 107 -2.66 14.87 46.09
C GLU A 107 -3.79 14.48 47.06
N ARG A 108 -4.63 13.50 46.67
CA ARG A 108 -5.71 12.95 47.50
C ARG A 108 -5.30 11.67 48.24
N ASP A 109 -4.00 11.39 48.33
CA ASP A 109 -3.43 10.22 49.00
C ASP A 109 -3.90 8.85 48.46
N VAL A 110 -4.27 8.78 47.16
CA VAL A 110 -4.58 7.50 46.52
C VAL A 110 -3.29 6.66 46.42
N ALA A 111 -3.37 5.40 46.86
CA ALA A 111 -2.22 4.50 46.90
C ALA A 111 -1.61 4.25 45.50
N ARG A 112 -0.30 4.47 45.38
CA ARG A 112 0.47 4.26 44.15
C ARG A 112 1.21 2.91 44.13
N PRO A 113 1.36 2.26 42.97
CA PRO A 113 2.16 1.04 42.85
C PRO A 113 3.65 1.34 43.01
N ARG A 114 4.41 0.36 43.53
CA ARG A 114 5.86 0.52 43.81
C ARG A 114 6.70 0.77 42.55
N TRP A 115 6.26 0.27 41.41
CA TRP A 115 6.95 0.43 40.13
C TRP A 115 6.67 1.78 39.45
N ALA A 116 5.75 2.60 39.96
CA ALA A 116 5.33 3.86 39.33
C ALA A 116 6.51 4.80 39.02
N ASP A 117 7.46 4.91 39.94
CA ASP A 117 8.63 5.81 39.81
C ASP A 117 9.65 5.33 38.75
N ARG A 118 9.52 4.08 38.27
CA ARG A 118 10.42 3.45 37.27
C ARG A 118 9.81 3.42 35.86
N LEU A 119 8.52 3.68 35.74
CA LEU A 119 7.78 3.58 34.48
C LEU A 119 8.38 4.52 33.42
N GLY A 120 8.54 4.04 32.19
CA GLY A 120 9.13 4.81 31.08
C GLY A 120 10.62 5.21 31.26
N ALA A 121 11.23 4.99 32.43
CA ALA A 121 12.61 5.33 32.73
C ALA A 121 13.59 4.27 32.17
N VAL A 122 13.53 4.04 30.86
CA VAL A 122 14.30 3.01 30.15
C VAL A 122 15.51 3.59 29.45
N LYS A 123 16.58 2.81 29.34
CA LYS A 123 17.75 3.11 28.51
C LYS A 123 17.94 2.02 27.46
N PRO A 124 18.24 2.38 26.20
CA PRO A 124 18.62 1.39 25.21
C PRO A 124 19.96 0.77 25.58
N THR A 125 20.07 -0.54 25.39
CA THR A 125 21.28 -1.33 25.69
C THR A 125 21.90 -1.96 24.44
N GLY A 126 21.17 -2.06 23.34
CA GLY A 126 21.65 -2.57 22.05
C GLY A 126 20.57 -2.50 20.98
N CYS A 127 20.98 -2.50 19.71
CA CYS A 127 20.07 -2.50 18.57
C CYS A 127 20.63 -3.40 17.47
N TYR A 128 19.78 -4.28 16.94
CA TYR A 128 20.15 -5.26 15.94
C TYR A 128 19.11 -5.28 14.83
N VAL A 129 19.51 -5.75 13.66
CA VAL A 129 18.60 -6.04 12.55
C VAL A 129 18.93 -7.40 11.95
N SER A 130 17.91 -8.22 11.77
CA SER A 130 17.96 -9.41 10.91
C SER A 130 17.32 -9.04 9.58
N ARG A 131 18.09 -9.14 8.50
CA ARG A 131 17.63 -8.84 7.14
C ARG A 131 17.61 -10.10 6.31
N ASP A 132 16.56 -10.30 5.53
CA ASP A 132 16.59 -11.34 4.51
C ASP A 132 17.41 -10.89 3.29
N ALA A 133 18.05 -11.85 2.61
CA ALA A 133 18.90 -11.58 1.46
C ALA A 133 18.13 -11.05 0.23
N TYR A 134 16.81 -11.28 0.16
CA TYR A 134 15.97 -10.67 -0.87
C TYR A 134 15.69 -9.19 -0.60
N GLY A 135 15.86 -8.71 0.63
CA GLY A 135 15.48 -7.37 1.06
C GLY A 135 13.95 -7.16 1.13
N ASP A 136 13.20 -8.22 1.39
CA ASP A 136 11.74 -8.19 1.60
C ASP A 136 11.36 -7.56 2.95
N GLN A 137 12.09 -7.91 4.00
CA GLN A 137 11.77 -7.61 5.39
C GLN A 137 13.02 -7.35 6.24
N ASP A 138 12.88 -6.40 7.17
CA ASP A 138 13.83 -6.21 8.26
C ASP A 138 13.17 -6.55 9.59
N THR A 139 13.74 -7.48 10.36
CA THR A 139 13.36 -7.73 11.75
C THR A 139 14.30 -6.98 12.68
N VAL A 140 13.80 -5.92 13.31
CA VAL A 140 14.58 -5.02 14.16
C VAL A 140 14.40 -5.42 15.61
N VAL A 141 15.52 -5.59 16.32
CA VAL A 141 15.53 -5.93 17.75
C VAL A 141 16.20 -4.80 18.52
N CYS A 142 15.43 -4.09 19.36
CA CYS A 142 15.95 -3.06 20.25
C CYS A 142 15.87 -3.55 21.69
N THR A 143 17.00 -3.60 22.39
CA THR A 143 17.08 -4.04 23.79
C THR A 143 17.13 -2.84 24.73
N PHE A 144 16.50 -2.99 25.89
CA PHE A 144 16.35 -1.93 26.88
C PHE A 144 16.55 -2.48 28.28
N GLY A 145 16.91 -1.58 29.21
CA GLY A 145 16.88 -1.85 30.65
C GLY A 145 16.27 -0.67 31.39
N TYR A 146 15.53 -0.95 32.47
CA TYR A 146 15.02 0.08 33.37
C TYR A 146 16.14 0.70 34.22
N ARG A 147 16.07 2.01 34.47
CA ARG A 147 17.00 2.69 35.37
C ARG A 147 16.89 2.12 36.79
N GLY A 148 18.05 1.96 37.45
CA GLY A 148 18.15 1.43 38.81
C GLY A 148 18.09 -0.09 38.93
N ALA A 149 18.02 -0.82 37.82
CA ALA A 149 18.23 -2.27 37.83
C ALA A 149 19.74 -2.55 37.70
N ASP A 150 20.40 -2.82 38.83
CA ASP A 150 21.82 -3.21 38.87
C ASP A 150 22.03 -4.70 38.53
N SER A 151 20.95 -5.49 38.50
CA SER A 151 20.89 -6.88 38.01
C SER A 151 20.12 -6.90 36.69
N GLY A 152 20.51 -7.76 35.74
CA GLY A 152 19.84 -7.92 34.43
C GLY A 152 18.38 -8.40 34.47
N GLU A 153 17.70 -8.31 35.63
CA GLU A 153 16.35 -8.79 35.94
C GLU A 153 15.22 -7.95 35.31
N ASP A 154 15.53 -6.77 34.76
CA ASP A 154 14.56 -5.88 34.12
C ASP A 154 14.98 -5.49 32.68
N ARG A 155 15.60 -6.43 31.95
CA ARG A 155 15.89 -6.26 30.53
C ARG A 155 14.75 -6.79 29.67
N HIS A 156 14.45 -6.07 28.60
CA HIS A 156 13.50 -6.53 27.59
C HIS A 156 13.94 -6.10 26.18
N ALA A 157 13.44 -6.82 25.19
CA ALA A 157 13.61 -6.51 23.79
C ALA A 157 12.26 -6.15 23.17
N LEU A 158 12.22 -5.05 22.42
CA LEU A 158 11.18 -4.81 21.41
C LEU A 158 11.66 -5.44 20.11
N VAL A 159 10.82 -6.27 19.51
CA VAL A 159 11.04 -6.79 18.16
C VAL A 159 9.96 -6.24 17.24
N MET A 160 10.34 -5.76 16.05
CA MET A 160 9.43 -5.26 15.04
C MET A 160 9.82 -5.75 13.66
N VAL A 161 8.84 -6.16 12.86
CA VAL A 161 9.04 -6.60 11.47
C VAL A 161 8.59 -5.48 10.53
N VAL A 162 9.51 -4.99 9.70
CA VAL A 162 9.26 -4.02 8.65
C VAL A 162 9.14 -4.77 7.33
N ASP A 163 8.01 -4.61 6.63
CA ASP A 163 7.75 -5.29 5.36
C ASP A 163 7.78 -4.32 4.19
N TYR A 164 8.77 -4.49 3.30
CA TYR A 164 8.96 -3.63 2.14
C TYR A 164 8.10 -3.99 0.93
N ASN A 165 7.58 -5.22 0.83
CA ASN A 165 6.55 -5.54 -0.16
C ASN A 165 5.24 -4.81 0.15
N MET A 166 5.03 -4.46 1.43
CA MET A 166 3.89 -3.67 1.89
C MET A 166 4.27 -2.21 2.16
N ARG A 167 4.98 -1.55 1.25
CA ARG A 167 5.34 -0.11 1.35
C ARG A 167 6.11 0.27 2.63
N GLY A 168 6.82 -0.68 3.23
CA GLY A 168 7.68 -0.45 4.39
C GLY A 168 6.91 -0.28 5.69
N ILE A 169 5.71 -0.84 5.81
CA ILE A 169 4.95 -0.82 7.07
C ILE A 169 5.65 -1.66 8.15
N ALA A 170 5.46 -1.27 9.40
CA ALA A 170 5.64 -2.18 10.51
C ALA A 170 4.45 -3.18 10.53
N ARG A 171 4.75 -4.43 10.13
CA ARG A 171 3.78 -5.51 9.92
C ARG A 171 3.42 -6.25 11.21
N ASP A 172 4.42 -6.39 12.08
CA ASP A 172 4.33 -7.11 13.35
C ASP A 172 5.21 -6.45 14.42
N ALA A 173 4.84 -6.63 15.69
CA ALA A 173 5.64 -6.23 16.84
C ALA A 173 5.37 -7.15 18.02
N TRP A 174 6.41 -7.46 18.82
CA TRP A 174 6.28 -8.18 20.08
C TRP A 174 7.40 -7.83 21.04
N VAL A 175 7.28 -8.33 22.27
CA VAL A 175 8.23 -8.07 23.36
C VAL A 175 8.74 -9.37 23.94
N SER A 176 10.03 -9.41 24.27
CA SER A 176 10.65 -10.53 24.97
C SER A 176 11.40 -10.05 26.21
N SER A 177 11.14 -10.66 27.35
CA SER A 177 11.94 -10.51 28.58
C SER A 177 13.22 -11.37 28.57
N HIS A 178 13.32 -12.34 27.65
CA HIS A 178 14.45 -13.26 27.54
C HIS A 178 15.47 -12.77 26.50
N VAL A 179 16.07 -11.60 26.77
CA VAL A 179 16.92 -10.89 25.80
C VAL A 179 18.09 -11.74 25.30
N ASP A 180 18.84 -12.39 26.19
CA ASP A 180 20.03 -13.15 25.78
C ASP A 180 19.65 -14.35 24.89
N LYS A 181 18.61 -15.10 25.28
CA LYS A 181 18.08 -16.21 24.47
C LYS A 181 17.60 -15.76 23.10
N LEU A 182 16.91 -14.62 23.02
CA LEU A 182 16.45 -14.05 21.75
C LEU A 182 17.64 -13.73 20.83
N LEU A 183 18.68 -13.08 21.37
CA LEU A 183 19.86 -12.73 20.58
C LEU A 183 20.71 -13.94 20.18
N GLU A 184 20.81 -14.94 21.06
CA GLU A 184 21.45 -16.23 20.75
C GLU A 184 20.71 -16.95 19.62
N GLN A 185 19.38 -17.02 19.70
CA GLN A 185 18.54 -17.63 18.68
C GLN A 185 18.67 -16.89 17.34
N ALA A 186 18.60 -15.55 17.34
CA ALA A 186 18.74 -14.75 16.12
C ALA A 186 20.11 -14.95 15.44
N ARG A 187 21.18 -15.06 16.23
CA ARG A 187 22.53 -15.39 15.71
C ARG A 187 22.58 -16.80 15.13
N ALA A 188 22.07 -17.79 15.86
CA ALA A 188 22.04 -19.18 15.40
C ALA A 188 21.21 -19.35 14.10
N GLU A 189 20.09 -18.65 13.99
CA GLU A 189 19.26 -18.63 12.77
C GLU A 189 20.01 -18.01 11.58
N ALA A 190 20.72 -16.90 11.79
CA ALA A 190 21.53 -16.28 10.74
C ALA A 190 22.76 -17.13 10.35
N GLU A 191 23.35 -17.88 11.29
CA GLU A 191 24.43 -18.82 10.99
C GLU A 191 23.94 -20.06 10.23
N ALA A 192 22.73 -20.54 10.54
CA ALA A 192 22.14 -21.71 9.91
C ALA A 192 21.49 -21.42 8.54
N ASN A 193 21.10 -20.16 8.27
CA ASN A 193 20.40 -19.76 7.06
C ASN A 193 21.21 -18.69 6.28
N PRO A 194 21.81 -19.04 5.13
CA PRO A 194 22.58 -18.08 4.32
C PRO A 194 21.73 -16.94 3.73
N MET A 195 20.39 -17.07 3.79
CA MET A 195 19.45 -16.03 3.37
C MET A 195 19.16 -15.00 4.47
N LEU A 196 19.73 -15.13 5.66
CA LEU A 196 19.53 -14.20 6.76
C LEU A 196 20.86 -13.57 7.19
N ARG A 197 20.84 -12.26 7.39
CA ARG A 197 21.98 -11.51 7.92
C ARG A 197 21.57 -10.80 9.21
N PHE A 198 22.18 -11.21 10.31
CA PHE A 198 22.00 -10.56 11.60
C PHE A 198 23.19 -9.64 11.92
N GLU A 199 22.92 -8.36 12.12
CA GLU A 199 23.95 -7.34 12.38
C GLU A 199 23.54 -6.37 13.48
N GLU A 200 24.53 -5.84 14.19
CA GLU A 200 24.33 -4.73 15.12
C GLU A 200 24.24 -3.41 14.35
N ILE A 201 23.33 -2.54 14.77
CA ILE A 201 23.12 -1.21 14.15
C ILE A 201 23.10 -0.12 15.21
N GLU A 202 23.42 1.09 14.79
CA GLU A 202 23.40 2.24 15.69
C GLU A 202 21.98 2.53 16.20
N PRO A 203 21.77 2.84 17.49
CA PRO A 203 20.45 3.14 18.04
C PRO A 203 19.70 4.27 17.30
N GLN A 204 20.44 5.24 16.76
CA GLN A 204 19.90 6.34 15.94
C GLN A 204 19.34 5.83 14.59
N GLN A 205 19.98 4.82 14.00
CA GLN A 205 19.53 4.20 12.75
C GLN A 205 18.29 3.34 13.00
N ALA A 206 18.29 2.55 14.07
CA ALA A 206 17.14 1.77 14.49
C ALA A 206 15.91 2.66 14.72
N ARG A 207 16.09 3.78 15.43
CA ARG A 207 15.01 4.76 15.62
C ARG A 207 14.47 5.29 14.30
N ALA A 208 15.34 5.76 13.42
CA ALA A 208 14.91 6.35 12.14
C ALA A 208 14.17 5.34 11.25
N LEU A 209 14.61 4.08 11.24
CA LEU A 209 13.94 3.00 10.51
C LEU A 209 12.56 2.68 11.11
N LEU A 210 12.47 2.50 12.43
CA LEU A 210 11.21 2.19 13.11
C LEU A 210 10.21 3.35 13.06
N GLU A 211 10.65 4.61 13.21
CA GLU A 211 9.78 5.78 13.04
C GLU A 211 9.22 5.86 11.62
N SER A 212 10.05 5.58 10.60
CA SER A 212 9.60 5.52 9.21
C SER A 212 8.58 4.41 8.98
N ALA A 213 8.78 3.23 9.57
CA ALA A 213 7.87 2.10 9.42
C ALA A 213 6.52 2.35 10.11
N MET A 214 6.53 2.91 11.33
CA MET A 214 5.32 3.31 12.04
C MET A 214 4.54 4.40 11.28
N LYS A 215 5.26 5.36 10.67
CA LYS A 215 4.65 6.37 9.80
C LYS A 215 4.00 5.74 8.58
N ALA A 216 4.71 4.86 7.88
CA ALA A 216 4.16 4.13 6.73
C ALA A 216 2.92 3.32 7.13
N THR A 217 2.93 2.66 8.29
CA THR A 217 1.76 1.93 8.81
C THR A 217 0.55 2.84 9.04
N ALA A 218 0.77 4.04 9.58
CA ALA A 218 -0.30 5.02 9.78
C ALA A 218 -0.86 5.59 8.46
N GLU A 219 -0.02 5.67 7.42
CA GLU A 219 -0.34 6.24 6.10
C GLU A 219 -0.77 5.18 5.06
N TYR A 220 -0.66 3.88 5.36
CA TYR A 220 -0.91 2.78 4.41
C TYR A 220 -2.34 2.78 3.84
N GLY A 221 -3.31 3.26 4.61
CA GLY A 221 -4.74 3.15 4.30
C GLY A 221 -5.44 4.46 3.99
N ASP A 222 -6.33 4.44 2.99
CA ASP A 222 -7.42 5.41 2.83
C ASP A 222 -8.54 5.14 3.86
N ARG A 223 -9.54 6.03 3.96
CA ARG A 223 -10.67 5.95 4.92
C ARG A 223 -11.38 4.58 5.02
N LYS A 224 -11.20 3.66 4.06
CA LYS A 224 -11.89 2.37 3.96
C LYS A 224 -11.03 1.13 4.24
N THR A 225 -9.69 1.22 4.24
CA THR A 225 -8.82 0.03 4.31
C THR A 225 -7.78 0.21 5.41
N ALA A 226 -7.84 -0.60 6.46
CA ALA A 226 -6.83 -0.59 7.51
C ALA A 226 -5.51 -1.17 7.00
N ALA A 227 -4.40 -0.76 7.61
CA ALA A 227 -3.10 -1.40 7.36
C ALA A 227 -3.17 -2.89 7.73
N PRO A 228 -2.69 -3.80 6.88
CA PRO A 228 -2.69 -5.23 7.13
C PRO A 228 -1.59 -5.56 8.13
N VAL A 229 -1.81 -5.24 9.41
CA VAL A 229 -0.88 -5.54 10.51
C VAL A 229 -1.34 -6.78 11.29
N SER A 230 -0.48 -7.35 12.11
CA SER A 230 -0.86 -8.42 13.03
C SER A 230 -1.67 -7.87 14.22
N ASP A 231 -2.41 -8.76 14.90
CA ASP A 231 -3.04 -8.41 16.18
C ASP A 231 -1.99 -8.02 17.23
N SER A 232 -0.84 -8.69 17.20
CA SER A 232 0.30 -8.41 18.10
C SER A 232 0.84 -6.99 17.90
N TYR A 233 0.96 -6.53 16.65
CA TYR A 233 1.35 -5.15 16.37
C TYR A 233 0.39 -4.15 17.02
N SER A 234 -0.91 -4.38 16.87
CA SER A 234 -1.94 -3.52 17.46
C SER A 234 -1.84 -3.48 18.98
N ALA A 235 -1.69 -4.65 19.61
CA ALA A 235 -1.53 -4.80 21.07
C ALA A 235 -0.28 -4.09 21.60
N TYR A 236 0.85 -4.20 20.90
CA TYR A 236 2.13 -3.60 21.34
C TYR A 236 2.40 -2.21 20.76
N HIS A 237 1.50 -1.62 19.98
CA HIS A 237 1.75 -0.35 19.27
C HIS A 237 2.12 0.80 20.22
N ALA A 238 1.39 0.99 21.31
CA ALA A 238 1.65 2.05 22.27
C ALA A 238 3.00 1.85 22.99
N PHE A 239 3.30 0.61 23.36
CA PHE A 239 4.60 0.22 23.92
C PHE A 239 5.74 0.46 22.93
N ALA A 240 5.62 -0.01 21.69
CA ALA A 240 6.61 0.17 20.63
C ALA A 240 6.90 1.66 20.40
N ARG A 241 5.86 2.49 20.30
CA ARG A 241 5.98 3.96 20.19
C ARG A 241 6.77 4.56 21.36
N SER A 242 6.53 4.12 22.59
CA SER A 242 7.28 4.57 23.77
C SER A 242 8.77 4.19 23.68
N ARG A 243 9.08 2.97 23.25
CA ARG A 243 10.46 2.48 23.15
C ARG A 243 11.25 3.12 22.03
N ILE A 244 10.61 3.35 20.88
CA ILE A 244 11.22 4.08 19.77
C ILE A 244 11.58 5.51 20.21
N LYS A 245 10.72 6.18 20.99
CA LYS A 245 11.01 7.52 21.54
C LYS A 245 12.20 7.53 22.50
N ALA A 246 12.46 6.43 23.22
CA ALA A 246 13.57 6.31 24.15
C ALA A 246 14.94 6.11 23.45
N LEU A 247 14.95 5.72 22.18
CA LEU A 247 16.16 5.68 21.37
C LEU A 247 16.65 7.11 21.05
N PRO A 248 17.97 7.34 20.91
CA PRO A 248 18.49 8.66 20.57
C PRO A 248 18.02 9.11 19.17
N PRO A 249 17.59 10.37 18.99
CA PRO A 249 17.13 10.87 17.70
C PRO A 249 18.27 10.83 16.66
N GLY A 250 17.95 10.31 15.48
CA GLY A 250 18.84 10.22 14.33
C GLY A 250 18.17 10.74 13.07
N ARG A 251 18.94 11.28 12.11
CA ARG A 251 18.39 11.79 10.84
C ARG A 251 18.51 10.84 9.66
N LYS A 252 19.42 9.86 9.71
CA LYS A 252 19.69 8.97 8.58
C LYS A 252 19.08 7.60 8.82
N ARG A 253 17.95 7.34 8.17
CA ARG A 253 17.40 5.99 8.02
C ARG A 253 18.41 5.15 7.20
N PRO A 254 18.75 3.93 7.64
CA PRO A 254 19.50 3.01 6.80
C PRO A 254 18.67 2.67 5.56
N ALA A 255 19.28 2.77 4.38
CA ALA A 255 18.61 2.39 3.15
C ALA A 255 18.24 0.89 3.22
N PRO A 256 17.07 0.49 2.69
CA PRO A 256 16.77 -0.92 2.50
C PRO A 256 17.85 -1.61 1.67
N LEU A 257 18.02 -2.92 1.83
CA LEU A 257 18.93 -3.69 1.00
C LEU A 257 18.60 -3.53 -0.48
N HIS A 258 19.64 -3.50 -1.31
CA HIS A 258 19.58 -3.32 -2.78
C HIS A 258 19.04 -1.96 -3.24
N SER A 259 18.93 -0.99 -2.32
CA SER A 259 18.60 0.41 -2.66
C SER A 259 19.80 1.12 -3.28
N GLU A 260 19.57 1.74 -4.43
CA GLU A 260 20.56 2.51 -5.15
C GLU A 260 20.15 3.98 -5.29
N ALA A 261 21.04 4.79 -5.86
CA ALA A 261 20.69 6.15 -6.25
C ALA A 261 19.51 6.15 -7.24
N PRO A 262 18.64 7.18 -7.21
CA PRO A 262 17.49 7.27 -8.10
C PRO A 262 17.87 7.03 -9.56
N TYR A 263 17.10 6.19 -10.24
CA TYR A 263 17.30 5.89 -11.65
C TYR A 263 16.67 6.99 -12.51
N SER A 264 17.50 7.76 -13.21
CA SER A 264 17.03 8.64 -14.29
C SER A 264 16.44 7.80 -15.44
N ARG A 265 15.66 8.45 -16.31
CA ARG A 265 15.10 7.80 -17.51
C ARG A 265 16.20 7.11 -18.34
N ASP A 266 17.32 7.79 -18.56
CA ASP A 266 18.48 7.23 -19.27
C ASP A 266 19.05 6.00 -18.57
N ARG A 267 19.13 6.03 -17.23
CA ARG A 267 19.64 4.90 -16.45
C ARG A 267 18.70 3.69 -16.51
N ARG A 268 17.37 3.92 -16.53
CA ARG A 268 16.37 2.86 -16.73
C ARG A 268 16.54 2.23 -18.12
N ALA A 269 16.64 3.03 -19.17
CA ALA A 269 16.84 2.56 -20.54
C ALA A 269 18.17 1.80 -20.71
N MET A 270 19.26 2.29 -20.12
CA MET A 270 20.55 1.58 -20.11
C MET A 270 20.47 0.23 -19.42
N LEU A 271 19.74 0.14 -18.29
CA LEU A 271 19.56 -1.11 -17.57
C LEU A 271 18.73 -2.13 -18.38
N ALA A 272 17.68 -1.67 -19.07
CA ALA A 272 16.91 -2.51 -19.99
C ALA A 272 17.79 -3.05 -21.13
N ALA A 273 18.60 -2.18 -21.75
CA ALA A 273 19.53 -2.60 -22.81
C ALA A 273 20.58 -3.59 -22.31
N GLU A 274 21.13 -3.39 -21.10
CA GLU A 274 22.08 -4.33 -20.49
C GLU A 274 21.44 -5.70 -20.29
N PHE A 275 20.20 -5.74 -19.78
CA PHE A 275 19.45 -6.99 -19.63
C PHE A 275 19.20 -7.70 -20.97
N LEU A 276 18.67 -6.99 -21.97
CA LEU A 276 18.34 -7.57 -23.27
C LEU A 276 19.59 -8.08 -24.02
N SER A 277 20.76 -7.50 -23.75
CA SER A 277 22.04 -7.95 -24.32
C SER A 277 22.70 -9.11 -23.56
N SER A 278 22.12 -9.56 -22.46
CA SER A 278 22.71 -10.59 -21.58
C SER A 278 22.32 -12.01 -22.00
N ASP A 279 23.14 -13.00 -21.62
CA ASP A 279 22.86 -14.43 -21.82
C ASP A 279 21.52 -14.86 -21.22
N ALA A 280 21.03 -14.17 -20.18
CA ALA A 280 19.74 -14.48 -19.57
C ALA A 280 18.55 -14.19 -20.50
N ALA A 281 18.70 -13.26 -21.45
CA ALA A 281 17.68 -12.86 -22.40
C ALA A 281 17.76 -13.61 -23.75
N GLU A 282 18.79 -14.42 -23.98
CA GLU A 282 19.07 -15.08 -25.27
C GLU A 282 17.90 -15.96 -25.77
N HIS A 283 17.12 -16.54 -24.86
CA HIS A 283 16.01 -17.45 -25.17
C HIS A 283 14.64 -16.77 -25.23
N LEU A 284 14.58 -15.43 -25.20
CA LEU A 284 13.31 -14.70 -25.32
C LEU A 284 12.90 -14.62 -26.80
N SER A 285 11.71 -15.15 -27.11
CA SER A 285 11.24 -15.32 -28.49
C SER A 285 10.87 -14.01 -29.20
N ASP A 286 10.34 -13.03 -28.47
CA ASP A 286 9.91 -11.74 -29.01
C ASP A 286 10.71 -10.60 -28.34
N PRO A 287 11.71 -10.03 -29.03
CA PRO A 287 12.52 -8.93 -28.49
C PRO A 287 11.72 -7.65 -28.20
N SER A 288 10.66 -7.37 -28.95
CA SER A 288 9.84 -6.16 -28.78
C SER A 288 9.00 -6.26 -27.52
N ALA A 289 8.27 -7.39 -27.36
CA ALA A 289 7.53 -7.67 -26.14
C ALA A 289 8.47 -7.79 -24.93
N ALA A 290 9.64 -8.42 -25.09
CA ALA A 290 10.65 -8.52 -24.03
C ALA A 290 11.14 -7.16 -23.54
N SER A 291 11.38 -6.21 -24.46
CA SER A 291 11.80 -4.86 -24.11
C SER A 291 10.74 -4.15 -23.26
N ARG A 292 9.47 -4.16 -23.70
CA ARG A 292 8.38 -3.50 -22.95
C ARG A 292 8.13 -4.15 -21.58
N CYS A 293 8.22 -5.48 -21.51
CA CYS A 293 8.15 -6.21 -20.24
C CYS A 293 9.29 -5.82 -19.28
N ALA A 294 10.52 -5.66 -19.80
CA ALA A 294 11.67 -5.25 -19.00
C ALA A 294 11.48 -3.83 -18.43
N ASP A 295 10.95 -2.90 -19.23
CA ASP A 295 10.63 -1.54 -18.79
C ASP A 295 9.63 -1.57 -17.62
N HIS A 296 8.55 -2.35 -17.72
CA HIS A 296 7.58 -2.51 -16.63
C HIS A 296 8.20 -3.06 -15.34
N ILE A 297 9.13 -4.02 -15.44
CA ILE A 297 9.83 -4.58 -14.27
C ILE A 297 10.72 -3.51 -13.62
N ILE A 298 11.44 -2.73 -14.42
CA ILE A 298 12.32 -1.65 -13.95
C ILE A 298 11.49 -0.54 -13.30
N ASP A 299 10.40 -0.11 -13.93
CA ASP A 299 9.50 0.92 -13.42
C ASP A 299 8.88 0.51 -12.10
N TYR A 300 8.39 -0.74 -12.00
CA TYR A 300 7.89 -1.26 -10.74
C TYR A 300 8.95 -1.20 -9.63
N GLY A 301 10.17 -1.65 -9.93
CA GLY A 301 11.26 -1.62 -8.96
C GLY A 301 11.69 -0.21 -8.56
N CYS A 302 11.65 0.75 -9.49
CA CYS A 302 12.03 2.13 -9.23
C CYS A 302 10.94 2.88 -8.44
N ASP A 303 9.68 2.74 -8.85
CA ASP A 303 8.58 3.58 -8.39
C ASP A 303 7.79 2.96 -7.23
N GLN A 304 7.72 1.63 -7.14
CA GLN A 304 6.98 0.92 -6.10
C GLN A 304 7.87 0.27 -5.03
N ASP A 305 9.14 -0.04 -5.36
CA ASP A 305 10.04 -0.83 -4.50
C ASP A 305 11.24 -0.04 -3.97
N PHE A 306 11.05 1.24 -3.60
CA PHE A 306 12.08 2.08 -2.98
C PHE A 306 13.36 2.26 -3.84
N GLY A 307 13.23 2.33 -5.17
CA GLY A 307 14.39 2.48 -6.05
C GLY A 307 15.25 1.23 -6.17
N ARG A 308 14.62 0.04 -6.16
CA ARG A 308 15.30 -1.27 -6.15
C ARG A 308 14.93 -2.14 -7.36
N PRO A 309 15.24 -1.73 -8.60
CA PRO A 309 14.93 -2.50 -9.80
C PRO A 309 15.64 -3.86 -9.86
N LEU A 310 16.83 -3.99 -9.26
CA LEU A 310 17.57 -5.24 -9.25
C LEU A 310 17.06 -6.26 -8.23
N ARG A 311 16.27 -5.82 -7.24
CA ARG A 311 15.75 -6.69 -6.19
C ARG A 311 14.75 -7.68 -6.77
N VAL A 312 14.93 -8.97 -6.49
CA VAL A 312 13.98 -10.02 -6.88
C VAL A 312 13.72 -10.93 -5.68
N SER A 313 12.46 -11.33 -5.51
CA SER A 313 12.02 -12.23 -4.45
C SER A 313 10.73 -12.93 -4.89
N PRO A 314 10.37 -14.09 -4.32
CA PRO A 314 9.11 -14.75 -4.63
C PRO A 314 7.90 -13.80 -4.46
N THR A 315 7.81 -13.15 -3.30
CA THR A 315 6.70 -12.23 -2.95
C THR A 315 6.65 -11.01 -3.85
N LYS A 316 7.82 -10.43 -4.20
CA LYS A 316 7.88 -9.26 -5.10
C LYS A 316 7.38 -9.63 -6.49
N CYS A 317 7.83 -10.76 -7.02
CA CYS A 317 7.44 -11.25 -8.34
C CYS A 317 5.95 -11.60 -8.40
N GLU A 318 5.42 -12.26 -7.37
CA GLU A 318 3.98 -12.53 -7.26
C GLU A 318 3.17 -11.23 -7.21
N THR A 319 3.56 -10.27 -6.37
CA THR A 319 2.88 -8.98 -6.24
C THR A 319 2.91 -8.19 -7.55
N PHE A 320 4.05 -8.21 -8.25
CA PHE A 320 4.18 -7.60 -9.57
C PHE A 320 3.19 -8.21 -10.58
N LEU A 321 3.15 -9.54 -10.68
CA LEU A 321 2.29 -10.26 -11.62
C LEU A 321 0.79 -10.18 -11.28
N LEU A 322 0.43 -10.38 -10.01
CA LEU A 322 -0.96 -10.59 -9.60
C LEU A 322 -1.64 -9.35 -9.03
N ASP A 323 -0.88 -8.31 -8.67
CA ASP A 323 -1.46 -7.10 -8.09
C ASP A 323 -1.12 -5.86 -8.90
N TRP A 324 0.16 -5.59 -9.19
CA TRP A 324 0.53 -4.33 -9.83
C TRP A 324 0.19 -4.30 -11.33
N LEU A 325 0.64 -5.30 -12.11
CA LEU A 325 0.40 -5.35 -13.56
C LEU A 325 -1.09 -5.28 -13.91
N PRO A 326 -1.97 -6.15 -13.37
CA PRO A 326 -3.40 -6.11 -13.66
C PRO A 326 -4.08 -4.78 -13.34
N ARG A 327 -3.56 -4.01 -12.37
CA ARG A 327 -4.17 -2.75 -11.91
C ARG A 327 -3.63 -1.52 -12.64
N LYS A 328 -2.42 -1.59 -13.21
CA LYS A 328 -1.65 -0.41 -13.63
C LYS A 328 -1.15 -0.43 -15.06
N VAL A 329 -1.12 -1.59 -15.72
CA VAL A 329 -0.53 -1.71 -17.05
C VAL A 329 -1.47 -2.49 -17.96
N MET A 330 -1.76 -1.92 -19.13
CA MET A 330 -2.46 -2.61 -20.22
C MET A 330 -1.43 -3.31 -21.10
N LEU A 331 -1.45 -4.64 -21.11
CA LEU A 331 -0.52 -5.50 -21.83
C LEU A 331 -1.21 -6.03 -23.09
N SER A 332 -0.51 -5.95 -24.22
CA SER A 332 -0.86 -6.67 -25.44
C SER A 332 -0.83 -8.19 -25.20
N PRO A 333 -1.52 -9.00 -26.04
CA PRO A 333 -1.48 -10.46 -25.91
C PRO A 333 -0.06 -11.04 -25.93
N ALA A 334 0.82 -10.50 -26.79
CA ALA A 334 2.23 -10.91 -26.86
C ALA A 334 2.99 -10.62 -25.56
N GLU A 335 2.72 -9.48 -24.92
CA GLU A 335 3.34 -9.16 -23.62
C GLU A 335 2.80 -10.02 -22.49
N GLN A 336 1.49 -10.33 -22.48
CA GLN A 336 0.91 -11.23 -21.47
C GLN A 336 1.56 -12.62 -21.51
N GLU A 337 1.85 -13.12 -22.71
CA GLU A 337 2.59 -14.38 -22.89
C GLU A 337 4.07 -14.25 -22.51
N ALA A 338 4.71 -13.12 -22.84
CA ALA A 338 6.14 -12.91 -22.61
C ALA A 338 6.52 -12.60 -21.15
N VAL A 339 5.68 -11.85 -20.41
CA VAL A 339 5.99 -11.31 -19.06
C VAL A 339 6.56 -12.37 -18.11
N PRO A 340 5.96 -13.56 -17.93
CA PRO A 340 6.50 -14.59 -17.04
C PRO A 340 7.93 -15.02 -17.40
N TYR A 341 8.20 -15.21 -18.69
CA TYR A 341 9.51 -15.62 -19.19
C TYR A 341 10.54 -14.51 -19.00
N VAL A 342 10.17 -13.27 -19.34
CA VAL A 342 11.01 -12.08 -19.15
C VAL A 342 11.34 -11.86 -17.67
N LEU A 343 10.36 -11.99 -16.78
CA LEU A 343 10.56 -11.87 -15.33
C LEU A 343 11.50 -12.97 -14.80
N SER A 344 11.37 -14.20 -15.31
CA SER A 344 12.27 -15.30 -14.96
C SER A 344 13.70 -15.08 -15.47
N ALA A 345 13.86 -14.49 -16.66
CA ALA A 345 15.15 -14.10 -17.22
C ALA A 345 15.75 -12.95 -16.42
N TRP A 346 14.94 -11.97 -16.04
CA TRP A 346 15.33 -10.85 -15.18
C TRP A 346 15.86 -11.33 -13.84
N ALA A 347 15.18 -12.28 -13.18
CA ALA A 347 15.64 -12.85 -11.92
C ALA A 347 17.02 -13.52 -12.04
N ARG A 348 17.29 -14.21 -13.15
CA ARG A 348 18.63 -14.79 -13.43
C ARG A 348 19.68 -13.72 -13.72
N PHE A 349 19.29 -12.64 -14.40
CA PHE A 349 20.16 -11.50 -14.67
C PHE A 349 20.55 -10.75 -13.40
N THR A 350 19.62 -10.55 -12.46
CA THR A 350 19.88 -9.73 -11.26
C THR A 350 20.48 -10.51 -10.10
N ALA A 351 20.19 -11.81 -9.95
CA ALA A 351 20.65 -12.61 -8.82
C ALA A 351 22.18 -12.54 -8.57
N PRO A 352 23.06 -12.67 -9.60
CA PRO A 352 24.50 -12.50 -9.39
C PRO A 352 24.90 -11.08 -8.98
N ARG A 353 24.18 -10.05 -9.45
CA ARG A 353 24.45 -8.63 -9.16
C ARG A 353 24.08 -8.26 -7.74
N THR A 354 23.03 -8.87 -7.19
CA THR A 354 22.59 -8.67 -5.80
C THR A 354 23.24 -9.63 -4.82
N GLY A 355 24.06 -10.59 -5.30
CA GLY A 355 24.65 -11.64 -4.48
C GLY A 355 23.61 -12.62 -3.92
N LEU A 356 22.48 -12.81 -4.62
CA LEU A 356 21.45 -13.75 -4.22
C LEU A 356 21.95 -15.19 -4.41
N SER A 357 21.74 -16.05 -3.41
CA SER A 357 22.15 -17.45 -3.47
C SER A 357 21.39 -18.22 -4.56
N GLU A 358 21.95 -19.34 -5.02
CA GLU A 358 21.25 -20.23 -5.97
C GLU A 358 19.92 -20.75 -5.39
N GLU A 359 19.88 -21.02 -4.08
CA GLU A 359 18.65 -21.42 -3.39
C GLU A 359 17.59 -20.32 -3.43
N GLY A 360 18.00 -19.07 -3.18
CA GLY A 360 17.09 -17.92 -3.25
C GLY A 360 16.59 -17.65 -4.67
N LEU A 361 17.47 -17.77 -5.68
CA LEU A 361 17.07 -17.67 -7.07
C LEU A 361 16.08 -18.78 -7.45
N ARG A 362 16.34 -20.03 -7.06
CA ARG A 362 15.43 -21.16 -7.34
C ARG A 362 14.04 -20.93 -6.74
N ALA A 363 13.97 -20.54 -5.47
CA ALA A 363 12.70 -20.22 -4.82
C ALA A 363 11.97 -19.05 -5.50
N THR A 364 12.71 -18.04 -5.98
CA THR A 364 12.13 -16.92 -6.76
C THR A 364 11.54 -17.40 -8.08
N LEU A 365 12.26 -18.27 -8.80
CA LEU A 365 11.77 -18.85 -10.05
C LEU A 365 10.53 -19.73 -9.82
N ASP A 366 10.52 -20.54 -8.77
CA ASP A 366 9.36 -21.35 -8.38
C ASP A 366 8.14 -20.45 -8.10
N GLY A 367 8.32 -19.38 -7.33
CA GLY A 367 7.25 -18.39 -7.05
C GLY A 367 6.74 -17.67 -8.30
N ILE A 368 7.61 -17.33 -9.25
CA ILE A 368 7.21 -16.76 -10.55
C ILE A 368 6.29 -17.73 -11.29
N TRP A 369 6.65 -19.01 -11.37
CA TRP A 369 5.84 -20.00 -12.10
C TRP A 369 4.53 -20.34 -11.39
N GLU A 370 4.51 -20.36 -10.06
CA GLU A 370 3.26 -20.50 -9.28
C GLU A 370 2.33 -19.30 -9.51
N ALA A 371 2.86 -18.08 -9.53
CA ALA A 371 2.08 -16.88 -9.85
C ALA A 371 1.60 -16.89 -11.31
N THR A 372 2.41 -17.39 -12.25
CA THR A 372 2.09 -17.46 -13.68
C THR A 372 0.83 -18.30 -13.95
N ALA A 373 0.63 -19.39 -13.18
CA ALA A 373 -0.58 -20.21 -13.31
C ALA A 373 -1.88 -19.44 -13.00
N ARG A 374 -1.81 -18.41 -12.14
CA ARG A 374 -2.95 -17.55 -11.75
C ARG A 374 -3.04 -16.26 -12.56
N PHE A 375 -1.97 -15.91 -13.29
CA PHE A 375 -1.84 -14.61 -13.95
C PHE A 375 -2.92 -14.36 -15.02
N PRO A 376 -3.22 -15.26 -15.97
CA PRO A 376 -4.24 -14.98 -17.00
C PRO A 376 -5.63 -14.73 -16.43
N GLU A 377 -6.02 -15.46 -15.38
CA GLU A 377 -7.32 -15.28 -14.72
C GLU A 377 -7.37 -13.96 -13.95
N THR A 378 -6.30 -13.64 -13.20
CA THR A 378 -6.20 -12.40 -12.41
C THR A 378 -6.13 -11.17 -13.31
N TYR A 379 -5.35 -11.24 -14.39
CA TYR A 379 -5.18 -10.16 -15.34
C TYR A 379 -6.48 -9.87 -16.09
N ARG A 380 -7.25 -10.93 -16.44
CA ARG A 380 -8.56 -10.82 -17.08
C ARG A 380 -9.67 -10.36 -16.14
N ASP A 381 -9.45 -10.29 -14.82
CA ASP A 381 -10.46 -9.79 -13.90
C ASP A 381 -10.63 -8.27 -14.07
N PRO A 382 -11.76 -7.82 -14.65
CA PRO A 382 -11.95 -6.43 -14.97
C PRO A 382 -12.12 -5.53 -13.74
N THR A 383 -12.47 -6.09 -12.58
CA THR A 383 -12.64 -5.32 -11.33
C THR A 383 -11.31 -4.80 -10.79
N THR A 384 -10.21 -5.32 -11.31
CA THR A 384 -8.85 -4.95 -10.93
C THR A 384 -8.48 -3.53 -11.37
N PHE A 385 -9.14 -2.98 -12.39
CA PHE A 385 -8.95 -1.59 -12.84
C PHE A 385 -9.66 -0.55 -11.97
N GLY A 386 -10.35 -0.96 -10.89
CA GLY A 386 -11.11 -0.06 -10.02
C GLY A 386 -12.42 0.44 -10.66
N LEU A 387 -12.82 -0.14 -11.78
CA LEU A 387 -14.12 0.05 -12.40
C LEU A 387 -15.15 -0.89 -11.75
N ASP A 388 -16.41 -0.44 -11.69
CA ASP A 388 -17.50 -1.31 -11.22
C ASP A 388 -17.65 -2.49 -12.17
N ARG A 389 -17.93 -3.68 -11.59
CA ARG A 389 -18.10 -4.91 -12.38
C ARG A 389 -19.16 -4.77 -13.47
N GLY A 390 -20.30 -4.16 -13.16
CA GLY A 390 -21.38 -3.95 -14.13
C GLY A 390 -21.03 -2.93 -15.21
N LEU A 391 -20.10 -2.00 -14.95
CA LEU A 391 -19.56 -1.15 -16.01
C LEU A 391 -18.65 -1.95 -16.94
N VAL A 392 -17.76 -2.79 -16.40
CA VAL A 392 -16.82 -3.48 -17.29
C VAL A 392 -17.52 -4.56 -18.11
N GLU A 393 -18.53 -5.25 -17.57
CA GLU A 393 -19.37 -6.17 -18.36
C GLU A 393 -20.04 -5.47 -19.55
N ARG A 394 -20.39 -4.18 -19.41
CA ARG A 394 -20.93 -3.36 -20.51
C ARG A 394 -19.87 -2.88 -21.49
N LEU A 395 -18.68 -2.52 -21.02
CA LEU A 395 -17.58 -2.06 -21.86
C LEU A 395 -16.89 -3.21 -22.60
N LEU A 396 -16.87 -4.41 -22.02
CA LEU A 396 -16.18 -5.58 -22.56
C LEU A 396 -17.13 -6.76 -22.72
N PRO A 397 -18.19 -6.65 -23.56
CA PRO A 397 -19.13 -7.75 -23.78
C PRO A 397 -18.46 -8.98 -24.42
N ASP A 398 -17.33 -8.77 -25.09
CA ASP A 398 -16.46 -9.77 -25.72
C ASP A 398 -15.30 -10.24 -24.81
N GLY A 399 -15.09 -9.58 -23.66
CA GLY A 399 -13.98 -9.85 -22.76
C GLY A 399 -12.61 -9.37 -23.27
N ASP A 400 -12.54 -8.55 -24.31
CA ASP A 400 -11.29 -8.02 -24.85
C ASP A 400 -10.76 -6.86 -23.98
N LEU A 401 -9.88 -7.16 -23.03
CA LEU A 401 -9.26 -6.14 -22.17
C LEU A 401 -8.46 -5.08 -22.95
N SER A 402 -7.90 -5.43 -24.11
CA SER A 402 -7.14 -4.45 -24.90
C SER A 402 -8.03 -3.31 -25.43
N ALA A 403 -9.33 -3.59 -25.58
CA ALA A 403 -10.34 -2.60 -25.94
C ALA A 403 -10.73 -1.67 -24.80
N LEU A 404 -10.42 -1.99 -23.54
CA LEU A 404 -10.93 -1.25 -22.38
C LEU A 404 -10.53 0.22 -22.42
N ALA A 405 -9.27 0.52 -22.71
CA ALA A 405 -8.76 1.88 -22.73
C ALA A 405 -9.46 2.74 -23.81
N ARG A 406 -9.55 2.23 -25.04
CA ARG A 406 -10.24 2.92 -26.15
C ARG A 406 -11.75 3.06 -25.93
N ARG A 407 -12.41 2.05 -25.35
CA ARG A 407 -13.84 2.08 -25.05
C ARG A 407 -14.19 3.01 -23.88
N VAL A 408 -13.33 3.10 -22.86
CA VAL A 408 -13.45 4.12 -21.81
C VAL A 408 -13.17 5.51 -22.38
N PHE A 409 -12.17 5.65 -23.25
CA PHE A 409 -11.85 6.93 -23.88
C PHE A 409 -13.00 7.45 -24.76
N ALA A 410 -13.70 6.58 -25.48
CA ALA A 410 -14.82 6.97 -26.34
C ALA A 410 -15.94 7.71 -25.58
N PHE A 411 -16.18 7.40 -24.29
CA PHE A 411 -17.29 7.94 -23.51
C PHE A 411 -16.84 8.58 -22.19
N PRO A 412 -17.18 9.84 -21.91
CA PRO A 412 -16.67 10.55 -20.73
C PRO A 412 -17.42 10.20 -19.45
N PHE A 413 -18.71 9.85 -19.56
CA PHE A 413 -19.59 9.53 -18.45
C PHE A 413 -20.18 8.15 -18.65
N LEU A 414 -19.86 7.21 -17.76
CA LEU A 414 -20.26 5.81 -17.91
C LEU A 414 -21.01 5.25 -16.69
N GLN A 415 -21.09 6.03 -15.61
CA GLN A 415 -21.68 5.63 -14.32
C GLN A 415 -22.33 6.80 -13.61
N GLY A 416 -23.33 6.50 -12.77
CA GLY A 416 -24.04 7.48 -11.96
C GLY A 416 -25.30 8.04 -12.63
N GLU A 417 -25.72 9.22 -12.18
CA GLU A 417 -26.93 9.90 -12.67
C GLU A 417 -26.56 11.26 -13.26
N HIS A 418 -27.03 11.54 -14.48
CA HIS A 418 -26.89 12.83 -15.15
C HIS A 418 -28.27 13.36 -15.53
N GLY A 419 -28.75 14.39 -14.83
CA GLY A 419 -30.12 14.86 -14.96
C GLY A 419 -31.11 13.76 -14.57
N GLU A 420 -31.98 13.36 -15.50
CA GLU A 420 -32.93 12.25 -15.31
C GLU A 420 -32.40 10.89 -15.82
N VAL A 421 -31.24 10.89 -16.48
CA VAL A 421 -30.65 9.69 -17.09
C VAL A 421 -29.79 8.95 -16.07
N LYS A 422 -30.06 7.65 -15.91
CA LYS A 422 -29.23 6.74 -15.12
C LYS A 422 -28.22 6.04 -16.02
N LEU A 423 -26.97 6.48 -15.95
CA LEU A 423 -25.88 6.00 -16.81
C LEU A 423 -25.56 4.52 -16.58
N ASP A 424 -25.87 4.00 -15.39
CA ASP A 424 -25.68 2.58 -15.05
C ASP A 424 -26.62 1.64 -15.83
N LEU A 425 -27.67 2.17 -16.47
CA LEU A 425 -28.64 1.41 -17.26
C LEU A 425 -28.35 1.42 -18.77
N LEU A 426 -27.49 2.32 -19.24
CA LEU A 426 -27.15 2.44 -20.66
C LEU A 426 -26.09 1.40 -21.03
N ASN A 427 -26.13 0.82 -22.22
CA ASN A 427 -25.13 -0.11 -22.73
C ASN A 427 -24.33 0.52 -23.87
N PRO A 428 -23.04 0.89 -23.67
CA PRO A 428 -22.22 1.49 -24.73
C PRO A 428 -21.99 0.59 -25.96
N ALA A 429 -22.34 -0.71 -25.89
CA ALA A 429 -22.34 -1.59 -27.05
C ALA A 429 -23.56 -1.38 -27.98
N ASP A 430 -24.62 -0.73 -27.49
CA ASP A 430 -25.83 -0.40 -28.26
C ASP A 430 -25.70 1.01 -28.87
N GLU A 431 -26.06 1.15 -30.14
CA GLU A 431 -25.98 2.42 -30.87
C GLU A 431 -26.88 3.51 -30.26
N GLY A 432 -28.10 3.17 -29.86
CA GLY A 432 -29.03 4.12 -29.25
C GLY A 432 -28.52 4.64 -27.91
N ASP A 433 -27.94 3.77 -27.10
CA ASP A 433 -27.35 4.15 -25.82
C ASP A 433 -26.06 4.98 -26.00
N ARG A 434 -25.24 4.70 -27.02
CA ARG A 434 -24.08 5.55 -27.38
C ARG A 434 -24.50 6.97 -27.70
N ARG A 435 -25.57 7.14 -28.48
CA ARG A 435 -26.12 8.47 -28.80
C ARG A 435 -26.46 9.26 -27.53
N ILE A 436 -27.12 8.61 -26.56
CA ILE A 436 -27.48 9.24 -25.28
C ILE A 436 -26.22 9.66 -24.50
N LEU A 437 -25.19 8.81 -24.46
CA LEU A 437 -23.92 9.10 -23.78
C LEU A 437 -23.21 10.31 -24.40
N LEU A 438 -23.21 10.42 -25.73
CA LEU A 438 -22.58 11.53 -26.46
C LEU A 438 -23.38 12.83 -26.35
N GLU A 439 -24.71 12.76 -26.32
CA GLU A 439 -25.57 13.95 -26.11
C GLU A 439 -25.35 14.59 -24.74
N ILE A 440 -25.09 13.77 -23.71
CA ILE A 440 -24.76 14.23 -22.36
C ILE A 440 -23.43 14.99 -22.34
N ASP A 441 -22.42 14.50 -23.08
CA ASP A 441 -21.12 15.18 -23.22
C ASP A 441 -21.28 16.59 -23.83
N HIS A 442 -22.29 16.77 -24.69
CA HIS A 442 -22.56 18.02 -25.42
C HIS A 442 -23.76 18.82 -24.87
N ALA A 443 -24.21 18.54 -23.65
CA ALA A 443 -25.37 19.21 -23.06
C ALA A 443 -25.15 20.72 -22.82
N GLY A 444 -23.89 21.18 -22.77
CA GLY A 444 -23.48 22.58 -22.60
C GLY A 444 -23.56 23.46 -23.85
N GLU A 445 -23.84 22.89 -25.03
CA GLU A 445 -23.87 23.60 -26.32
C GLU A 445 -25.26 23.63 -27.00
N PRO A 446 -26.34 24.05 -26.30
CA PRO A 446 -27.72 23.92 -26.81
C PRO A 446 -28.11 24.86 -27.97
N GLY A 447 -27.14 25.42 -28.71
CA GLY A 447 -27.39 26.39 -29.81
C GLY A 447 -26.46 26.25 -31.02
N ARG A 448 -25.69 25.15 -31.12
CA ARG A 448 -24.80 24.90 -32.25
C ARG A 448 -25.61 24.60 -33.52
N PHE A 449 -25.34 25.31 -34.62
CA PHE A 449 -26.15 25.23 -35.85
C PHE A 449 -26.01 23.87 -36.57
N ASP A 450 -24.88 23.21 -36.42
CA ASP A 450 -24.48 21.91 -36.95
C ASP A 450 -24.53 20.80 -35.87
N ARG A 451 -25.28 20.98 -34.78
CA ARG A 451 -25.27 20.05 -33.62
C ARG A 451 -25.50 18.59 -33.99
N ASP A 452 -26.46 18.32 -34.88
CA ASP A 452 -26.80 16.95 -35.27
C ASP A 452 -25.68 16.31 -36.11
N GLU A 453 -25.04 17.09 -36.99
CA GLU A 453 -23.89 16.68 -37.80
C GLU A 453 -22.64 16.47 -36.92
N HIS A 454 -22.37 17.38 -36.00
CA HIS A 454 -21.32 17.27 -34.99
C HIS A 454 -21.47 16.00 -34.14
N LEU A 455 -22.68 15.74 -33.63
CA LEU A 455 -22.96 14.53 -32.87
C LEU A 455 -22.82 13.25 -33.71
N ALA A 456 -23.19 13.29 -34.99
CA ALA A 456 -23.02 12.16 -35.90
C ALA A 456 -21.53 11.81 -36.10
N TRP A 457 -20.66 12.81 -36.21
CA TRP A 457 -19.21 12.57 -36.27
C TRP A 457 -18.63 12.01 -34.97
N HIS A 458 -19.08 12.49 -33.82
CA HIS A 458 -18.72 11.89 -32.54
C HIS A 458 -19.20 10.44 -32.42
N GLU A 459 -20.38 10.13 -32.94
CA GLU A 459 -20.96 8.79 -32.95
C GLU A 459 -20.15 7.85 -33.85
N GLU A 460 -19.75 8.32 -35.04
CA GLU A 460 -18.89 7.58 -35.97
C GLU A 460 -17.51 7.29 -35.36
N ILE A 461 -16.83 8.31 -34.80
CA ILE A 461 -15.54 8.12 -34.15
C ILE A 461 -15.65 7.22 -32.91
N ALA A 462 -16.72 7.36 -32.12
CA ALA A 462 -16.98 6.47 -30.99
C ALA A 462 -17.21 5.02 -31.45
N ALA A 463 -17.85 4.80 -32.60
CA ALA A 463 -18.03 3.48 -33.19
C ALA A 463 -16.70 2.87 -33.64
N ARG A 464 -15.89 3.61 -34.39
CA ARG A 464 -14.56 3.15 -34.82
C ARG A 464 -13.63 2.88 -33.63
N LEU A 465 -13.65 3.74 -32.62
CA LEU A 465 -12.93 3.52 -31.35
C LEU A 465 -13.49 2.33 -30.56
N TRP A 466 -14.78 2.00 -30.68
CA TRP A 466 -15.43 0.87 -30.03
C TRP A 466 -15.12 -0.48 -30.71
N GLU A 467 -14.95 -0.47 -32.03
CA GLU A 467 -14.57 -1.64 -32.82
C GLU A 467 -13.05 -1.83 -32.80
N GLY A 468 -12.29 -0.74 -32.75
CA GLY A 468 -10.83 -0.74 -32.86
C GLY A 468 -10.35 -0.80 -34.31
N ASP A 469 -11.15 -0.29 -35.25
CA ASP A 469 -10.88 -0.32 -36.69
C ASP A 469 -11.04 1.08 -37.30
N PRO A 470 -9.98 1.69 -37.87
CA PRO A 470 -8.60 1.17 -37.92
C PRO A 470 -7.88 1.27 -36.55
N PRO A 471 -6.90 0.38 -36.26
CA PRO A 471 -6.14 0.42 -35.00
C PRO A 471 -5.38 1.74 -34.80
N GLN A 472 -4.95 2.38 -35.90
CA GLN A 472 -4.25 3.67 -35.91
C GLN A 472 -5.07 4.78 -35.24
N LEU A 473 -6.40 4.67 -35.19
CA LEU A 473 -7.26 5.67 -34.57
C LEU A 473 -6.99 5.77 -33.05
N TRP A 474 -6.82 4.64 -32.39
CA TRP A 474 -6.47 4.60 -30.97
C TRP A 474 -5.00 4.96 -30.73
N GLU A 475 -4.10 4.49 -31.58
CA GLU A 475 -2.67 4.82 -31.47
C GLU A 475 -2.42 6.32 -31.62
N ALA A 476 -3.12 6.99 -32.55
CA ALA A 476 -3.13 8.43 -32.71
C ALA A 476 -3.65 9.16 -31.47
N ALA A 477 -4.76 8.68 -30.89
CA ALA A 477 -5.33 9.23 -29.67
C ALA A 477 -4.31 9.18 -28.50
N GLN A 478 -3.62 8.05 -28.35
CA GLN A 478 -2.59 7.87 -27.32
C GLN A 478 -1.42 8.85 -27.53
N ARG A 479 -0.94 9.03 -28.77
CA ARG A 479 0.11 10.01 -29.08
C ARG A 479 -0.29 11.44 -28.69
N LEU A 480 -1.52 11.86 -29.00
CA LEU A 480 -2.01 13.20 -28.67
C LEU A 480 -2.19 13.38 -27.15
N LEU A 481 -2.67 12.35 -26.43
CA LEU A 481 -2.75 12.37 -24.97
C LEU A 481 -1.35 12.49 -24.33
N ASP A 482 -0.35 11.80 -24.87
CA ASP A 482 1.04 11.87 -24.41
C ASP A 482 1.66 13.27 -24.64
N LEU A 483 1.18 14.00 -25.65
CA LEU A 483 1.54 15.41 -25.91
C LEU A 483 0.81 16.40 -24.98
N GLY A 484 -0.19 15.93 -24.22
CA GLY A 484 -0.90 16.72 -23.22
C GLY A 484 -2.24 17.30 -23.67
N HIS A 485 -2.75 16.91 -24.84
CA HIS A 485 -4.09 17.25 -25.28
C HIS A 485 -5.16 16.61 -24.39
N ASP A 486 -6.27 17.29 -24.19
CA ASP A 486 -7.41 16.70 -23.47
C ASP A 486 -8.27 15.81 -24.39
N ARG A 487 -9.10 14.94 -23.80
CA ARG A 487 -9.94 13.99 -24.54
C ARG A 487 -10.79 14.68 -25.63
N HIS A 488 -11.36 15.84 -25.33
CA HIS A 488 -12.27 16.52 -26.24
C HIS A 488 -11.51 17.09 -27.44
N GLU A 489 -10.34 17.70 -27.20
CA GLU A 489 -9.41 18.14 -28.25
C GLU A 489 -8.98 16.97 -29.14
N VAL A 490 -8.57 15.85 -28.53
CA VAL A 490 -8.16 14.65 -29.28
C VAL A 490 -9.30 14.14 -30.17
N LEU A 491 -10.52 14.03 -29.66
CA LEU A 491 -11.66 13.58 -30.46
C LEU A 491 -11.94 14.51 -31.64
N HIS A 492 -11.81 15.83 -31.47
CA HIS A 492 -11.99 16.78 -32.58
C HIS A 492 -10.92 16.64 -33.65
N VAL A 493 -9.65 16.43 -33.28
CA VAL A 493 -8.57 16.17 -34.26
C VAL A 493 -8.85 14.90 -35.06
N LEU A 494 -9.29 13.82 -34.39
CA LEU A 494 -9.65 12.58 -35.07
C LEU A 494 -10.85 12.74 -36.01
N ILE A 495 -11.86 13.52 -35.59
CA ILE A 495 -13.02 13.86 -36.43
C ILE A 495 -12.57 14.65 -37.66
N GLU A 496 -11.75 15.70 -37.51
CA GLU A 496 -11.30 16.53 -38.63
C GLU A 496 -10.54 15.70 -39.68
N ILE A 497 -9.73 14.73 -39.23
CA ILE A 497 -9.00 13.83 -40.12
C ILE A 497 -9.97 12.88 -40.84
N ALA A 498 -10.91 12.27 -40.11
CA ALA A 498 -11.91 11.39 -40.70
C ALA A 498 -12.82 12.14 -41.70
N GLU A 499 -13.23 13.36 -41.38
CA GLU A 499 -13.99 14.26 -42.25
C GLU A 499 -13.26 14.56 -43.55
N ARG A 500 -11.96 14.87 -43.47
CA ARG A 500 -11.14 15.26 -44.61
C ARG A 500 -10.84 14.11 -45.56
N ILE A 501 -10.59 12.91 -45.03
CA ILE A 501 -10.21 11.73 -45.82
C ILE A 501 -11.45 10.95 -46.30
N GLY A 502 -12.49 10.84 -45.47
CA GLY A 502 -13.67 10.02 -45.74
C GLY A 502 -13.44 8.54 -45.40
N ASP A 503 -14.17 7.66 -46.11
CA ASP A 503 -14.24 6.22 -45.79
C ASP A 503 -13.15 5.35 -46.45
N ASP A 504 -12.07 5.95 -47.00
CA ASP A 504 -10.94 5.16 -47.50
C ASP A 504 -10.05 4.67 -46.32
N PRO A 505 -10.01 3.36 -46.04
CA PRO A 505 -9.32 2.85 -44.87
C PRO A 505 -7.79 2.99 -44.94
N GLU A 506 -7.19 2.91 -46.13
CA GLU A 506 -5.74 2.99 -46.30
C GLU A 506 -5.26 4.44 -46.20
N GLU A 507 -5.98 5.38 -46.81
CA GLU A 507 -5.68 6.81 -46.69
C GLU A 507 -5.89 7.30 -45.26
N LEU A 508 -6.94 6.82 -44.57
CA LEU A 508 -7.21 7.19 -43.18
C LEU A 508 -6.13 6.66 -42.23
N ALA A 509 -5.74 5.39 -42.37
CA ALA A 509 -4.66 4.81 -41.57
C ALA A 509 -3.35 5.59 -41.74
N THR A 510 -2.99 5.93 -42.98
CA THR A 510 -1.80 6.72 -43.29
C THR A 510 -1.87 8.11 -42.65
N ALA A 511 -3.01 8.80 -42.77
CA ALA A 511 -3.18 10.13 -42.18
C ALA A 511 -3.11 10.13 -40.65
N LEU A 512 -3.59 9.06 -40.00
CA LEU A 512 -3.53 8.90 -38.55
C LEU A 512 -2.09 8.59 -38.05
N ASP A 513 -1.32 7.83 -38.82
CA ASP A 513 0.10 7.58 -38.53
C ASP A 513 0.95 8.85 -38.62
N ASP A 514 0.63 9.73 -39.58
CA ASP A 514 1.35 10.98 -39.84
C ASP A 514 1.02 12.12 -38.84
N ILE A 515 0.10 11.92 -37.87
CA ILE A 515 -0.26 12.92 -36.84
C ILE A 515 0.95 13.41 -36.04
N ALA A 516 2.03 12.64 -35.96
CA ALA A 516 3.27 13.02 -35.28
C ALA A 516 4.01 14.22 -35.93
N ASP A 517 3.61 14.66 -37.12
CA ASP A 517 4.22 15.78 -37.87
C ASP A 517 3.37 17.06 -37.94
N ILE A 518 2.22 17.14 -37.25
CA ILE A 518 1.40 18.37 -37.23
C ILE A 518 2.01 19.36 -36.22
N PRO A 519 2.59 20.50 -36.66
CA PRO A 519 3.12 21.48 -35.72
C PRO A 519 1.99 22.20 -34.98
N ASP A 520 2.26 22.55 -33.71
CA ASP A 520 1.47 23.49 -32.90
C ASP A 520 1.29 24.82 -33.66
N GLU A 521 0.23 24.97 -34.46
CA GLU A 521 -0.26 26.29 -34.85
C GLU A 521 -1.64 26.55 -34.25
N PRO A 522 -1.79 27.59 -33.40
CA PRO A 522 -3.09 27.97 -32.89
C PRO A 522 -3.92 28.60 -34.04
N PRO A 523 -5.24 28.36 -34.10
CA PRO A 523 -6.08 28.96 -35.12
C PRO A 523 -6.16 30.48 -34.94
N LEU A 524 -6.14 31.21 -36.06
CA LEU A 524 -6.32 32.66 -36.15
C LEU A 524 -7.74 33.12 -35.84
#